data_AF-A0A4S8MSP7-F1
#
_entry.id   AF-A0A4S8MSP7-F1
#
_cell.length_a   1.000
_cell.length_b   1.000
_cell.length_c   1.000
_cell.angle_alpha   90.00
_cell.angle_beta   90.00
_cell.angle_gamma   90.00
#
_symmetry.space_group_name_H-M   'P 1'
#
loop_
_entity.id
_entity.type
_entity.pdbx_description
1 polymer ?
#
loop_
_entity_poly.entity_id
_entity_poly.type
_entity_poly.pdbx_seq_one_letter_code
_entity_poly.pdbx_strand_id
1 'polypeptide(L)'
;MAFSSFVALALLAATAVSGTPLEARQATTCHPNAQGAGVSIVNTGNPSLEWGVASANVNARVISSSFRGLAQPDWHVQQNGQSDPSYVIRDVNNNNLAVTFVNAGDIELQTASNSGNAGTQLWDITCGTCSPNALTGPGVAVGDACTIQLQGTNLCAEIGSDASAPLTLEICNGSARQSFRIQT
;
A
#
# COMPACT_ATOMS: atom_id res chain seq x y z
N MET A 1 -7.10 -52.71 65.54
CA MET A 1 -7.81 -52.88 64.25
C MET A 1 -8.96 -51.87 64.27
N ALA A 2 -9.17 -50.94 63.35
CA ALA A 2 -8.61 -50.69 62.02
C ALA A 2 -8.56 -49.17 61.76
N PHE A 3 -7.68 -48.76 60.84
CA PHE A 3 -7.55 -47.40 60.30
C PHE A 3 -8.74 -47.07 59.37
N SER A 4 -9.08 -45.78 59.22
CA SER A 4 -9.19 -45.13 57.90
C SER A 4 -9.68 -43.67 57.98
N SER A 5 -8.83 -42.76 57.52
CA SER A 5 -9.21 -41.43 57.00
C SER A 5 -9.86 -41.57 55.62
N PHE A 6 -10.86 -40.74 55.32
CA PHE A 6 -11.19 -40.37 53.94
C PHE A 6 -11.47 -38.88 53.82
N VAL A 7 -10.70 -38.25 52.95
CA VAL A 7 -10.85 -36.89 52.41
C VAL A 7 -11.52 -37.02 51.04
N ALA A 8 -12.50 -36.18 50.70
CA ALA A 8 -12.89 -35.87 49.32
C ALA A 8 -13.69 -34.55 49.30
N LEU A 9 -13.03 -33.41 48.99
CA LEU A 9 -12.98 -32.73 47.68
C LEU A 9 -14.34 -32.19 47.19
N ALA A 10 -14.52 -30.87 47.34
CA ALA A 10 -15.61 -30.11 46.76
C ALA A 10 -15.35 -29.91 45.24
N LEU A 11 -16.33 -30.24 44.40
CA LEU A 11 -16.36 -29.84 42.99
C LEU A 11 -17.32 -28.66 42.81
N LEU A 12 -16.77 -27.46 42.66
CA LEU A 12 -17.47 -26.32 42.08
C LEU A 12 -17.49 -26.50 40.56
N ALA A 13 -18.67 -26.80 40.01
CA ALA A 13 -18.89 -26.78 38.57
C ALA A 13 -19.05 -25.33 38.09
N ALA A 14 -17.98 -24.75 37.54
CA ALA A 14 -18.05 -23.51 36.80
C ALA A 14 -18.53 -23.82 35.37
N THR A 15 -19.76 -23.44 35.03
CA THR A 15 -20.24 -23.45 33.65
C THR A 15 -19.52 -22.34 32.88
N ALA A 16 -18.48 -22.72 32.13
CA ALA A 16 -17.87 -21.83 31.16
C ALA A 16 -18.88 -21.59 30.02
N VAL A 17 -19.48 -20.41 30.00
CA VAL A 17 -20.17 -19.90 28.82
C VAL A 17 -19.07 -19.55 27.81
N SER A 18 -18.75 -20.48 26.92
CA SER A 18 -17.93 -20.17 25.74
C SER A 18 -18.80 -19.38 24.77
N GLY A 19 -18.90 -18.07 24.98
CA GLY A 19 -19.22 -17.19 23.87
C GLY A 19 -18.09 -17.32 22.88
N THR A 20 -18.34 -17.95 21.73
CA THR A 20 -17.46 -17.77 20.58
C THR A 20 -17.44 -16.27 20.30
N PRO A 21 -16.29 -15.57 20.39
CA PRO A 21 -16.26 -14.26 19.81
C PRO A 21 -16.46 -14.49 18.32
N LEU A 22 -17.55 -13.93 17.76
CA LEU A 22 -17.52 -13.49 16.38
C LEU A 22 -16.43 -12.41 16.34
N GLU A 23 -15.17 -12.82 16.21
CA GLU A 23 -14.18 -12.03 15.50
C GLU A 23 -14.71 -11.94 14.07
N ALA A 24 -15.61 -10.99 13.87
CA ALA A 24 -15.64 -10.25 12.63
C ALA A 24 -14.17 -9.85 12.40
N ARG A 25 -13.52 -10.56 11.47
CA ARG A 25 -12.19 -10.23 10.97
C ARG A 25 -12.28 -8.81 10.44
N GLN A 26 -12.09 -7.81 11.30
CA GLN A 26 -11.65 -6.51 10.84
C GLN A 26 -10.31 -6.82 10.20
N ALA A 27 -10.27 -6.87 8.87
CA ALA A 27 -9.00 -6.79 8.16
C ALA A 27 -8.39 -5.48 8.64
N THR A 28 -7.41 -5.55 9.53
CA THR A 28 -6.73 -4.38 10.07
C THR A 28 -5.94 -3.80 8.92
N THR A 29 -6.54 -2.86 8.20
CA THR A 29 -5.84 -2.13 7.17
C THR A 29 -4.83 -1.18 7.83
N CYS A 30 -3.79 -0.83 7.10
CA CYS A 30 -2.74 0.04 7.59
C CYS A 30 -2.24 0.97 6.48
N HIS A 31 -1.51 1.99 6.90
CA HIS A 31 -0.92 2.99 6.02
C HIS A 31 0.60 2.78 5.98
N PRO A 32 1.20 2.56 4.80
CA PRO A 32 2.62 2.26 4.70
C PRO A 32 3.46 3.50 5.03
N ASN A 33 4.63 3.30 5.62
CA ASN A 33 5.58 4.37 5.89
C ASN A 33 6.97 3.96 5.43
N ALA A 34 7.38 4.49 4.27
CA ALA A 34 8.71 4.25 3.70
C ALA A 34 9.83 5.03 4.40
N GLN A 35 9.53 5.90 5.38
CA GLN A 35 10.51 6.69 6.15
C GLN A 35 11.47 7.50 5.26
N GLY A 36 10.98 7.95 4.11
CA GLY A 36 11.76 8.70 3.11
C GLY A 36 12.64 7.84 2.21
N ALA A 37 12.68 6.52 2.38
CA ALA A 37 13.36 5.63 1.44
C ALA A 37 12.68 5.66 0.07
N GLY A 38 13.48 5.50 -0.99
CA GLY A 38 12.97 5.18 -2.31
C GLY A 38 12.33 3.79 -2.30
N VAL A 39 11.27 3.62 -3.08
CA VAL A 39 10.49 2.38 -3.16
C VAL A 39 10.17 2.00 -4.59
N SER A 40 9.97 0.71 -4.81
CA SER A 40 9.23 0.15 -5.92
C SER A 40 7.76 -0.06 -5.51
N ILE A 41 6.85 0.05 -6.48
CA ILE A 41 5.42 -0.24 -6.35
C ILE A 41 5.08 -1.37 -7.32
N VAL A 42 5.24 -2.61 -6.86
CA VAL A 42 5.09 -3.84 -7.65
C VAL A 42 3.65 -4.31 -7.62
N ASN A 43 3.10 -4.79 -8.74
CA ASN A 43 1.77 -5.40 -8.71
C ASN A 43 1.81 -6.79 -8.04
N THR A 44 0.91 -7.05 -7.10
CA THR A 44 0.87 -8.36 -6.41
C THR A 44 0.24 -9.47 -7.25
N GLY A 45 -0.63 -9.12 -8.20
CA GLY A 45 -1.26 -10.07 -9.12
C GLY A 45 -0.32 -10.56 -10.23
N ASN A 46 0.64 -9.73 -10.62
CA ASN A 46 1.69 -10.01 -11.59
C ASN A 46 2.99 -9.29 -11.16
N PRO A 47 3.86 -9.94 -10.38
CA PRO A 47 5.09 -9.34 -9.86
C PRO A 47 6.15 -8.96 -10.90
N SER A 48 5.93 -9.27 -12.19
CA SER A 48 6.77 -8.81 -13.29
C SER A 48 6.40 -7.40 -13.78
N LEU A 49 5.30 -6.83 -13.25
CA LEU A 49 4.84 -5.48 -13.56
C LEU A 49 4.92 -4.61 -12.31
N GLU A 50 5.35 -3.37 -12.49
CA GLU A 50 5.44 -2.37 -11.43
C GLU A 50 5.24 -0.98 -12.02
N TRP A 51 4.99 0.00 -11.17
CA TRP A 51 4.90 1.38 -11.63
C TRP A 51 6.28 1.87 -12.05
N GLY A 52 6.40 2.44 -13.24
CA GLY A 52 7.62 3.10 -13.65
C GLY A 52 7.39 4.16 -14.71
N VAL A 53 8.47 4.84 -15.07
CA VAL A 53 8.46 5.92 -16.06
C VAL A 53 9.73 5.84 -16.89
N ALA A 54 9.62 6.04 -18.21
CA ALA A 54 10.77 5.97 -19.12
C ALA A 54 11.78 7.11 -18.90
N SER A 55 11.30 8.26 -18.42
CA SER A 55 12.14 9.42 -18.13
C SER A 55 11.47 10.33 -17.10
N ALA A 56 12.26 10.93 -16.20
CA ALA A 56 11.77 11.84 -15.17
C ALA A 56 11.54 13.26 -15.72
N ASN A 57 10.58 13.40 -16.65
CA ASN A 57 10.19 14.66 -17.29
C ASN A 57 8.71 14.97 -17.06
N VAL A 58 8.31 16.25 -17.16
CA VAL A 58 6.89 16.65 -17.15
C VAL A 58 6.16 16.01 -18.34
N ASN A 59 4.91 15.59 -18.12
CA ASN A 59 4.06 14.82 -19.04
C ASN A 59 4.58 13.41 -19.37
N ALA A 60 5.61 12.92 -18.66
CA ALA A 60 6.04 11.54 -18.83
C ALA A 60 4.97 10.62 -18.24
N ARG A 61 4.43 9.73 -19.08
CA ARG A 61 3.39 8.79 -18.70
C ARG A 61 3.92 7.71 -17.76
N VAL A 62 3.16 7.41 -16.71
CA VAL A 62 3.45 6.29 -15.82
C VAL A 62 2.96 5.01 -16.50
N ILE A 63 3.83 4.01 -16.59
CA ILE A 63 3.56 2.73 -17.24
C ILE A 63 3.83 1.56 -16.29
N SER A 64 3.60 0.36 -16.78
CA SER A 64 3.63 -0.89 -16.01
C SER A 64 5.00 -1.59 -15.98
N SER A 65 6.08 -0.81 -16.09
CA SER A 65 7.46 -1.30 -16.01
C SER A 65 8.38 -0.23 -15.44
N SER A 66 9.28 -0.63 -14.54
CA SER A 66 10.45 0.17 -14.22
C SER A 66 11.43 0.19 -15.39
N PHE A 67 12.04 1.36 -15.62
CA PHE A 67 13.19 1.50 -16.51
C PHE A 67 14.52 1.50 -15.74
N ARG A 68 14.45 1.43 -14.40
CA ARG A 68 15.61 1.32 -13.50
C ARG A 68 15.91 -0.13 -13.14
N GLY A 69 14.93 -1.01 -13.32
CA GLY A 69 15.05 -2.46 -13.14
C GLY A 69 13.98 -2.96 -12.18
N LEU A 70 13.59 -4.23 -12.35
CA LEU A 70 12.51 -4.81 -11.55
C LEU A 70 12.78 -4.63 -10.05
N ALA A 71 11.79 -4.12 -9.32
CA ALA A 71 11.86 -3.92 -7.88
C ALA A 71 12.95 -2.93 -7.41
N GLN A 72 13.52 -2.13 -8.32
CA GLN A 72 14.39 -1.01 -7.95
C GLN A 72 13.56 0.20 -7.54
N PRO A 73 14.07 1.07 -6.67
CA PRO A 73 13.40 2.31 -6.33
C PRO A 73 13.16 3.21 -7.55
N ASP A 74 11.88 3.48 -7.83
CA ASP A 74 11.42 4.50 -8.78
C ASP A 74 10.79 5.69 -8.07
N TRP A 75 10.29 5.49 -6.86
CA TRP A 75 9.35 6.41 -6.21
C TRP A 75 9.77 6.79 -4.80
N HIS A 76 9.44 8.02 -4.38
CA HIS A 76 9.29 8.37 -2.97
C HIS A 76 7.79 8.46 -2.65
N VAL A 77 7.33 7.69 -1.68
CA VAL A 77 5.93 7.71 -1.19
C VAL A 77 5.89 8.50 0.11
N GLN A 78 5.42 9.75 0.06
CA GLN A 78 5.53 10.72 1.14
C GLN A 78 4.16 11.10 1.69
N GLN A 79 3.95 10.94 3.00
CA GLN A 79 2.73 11.41 3.66
C GLN A 79 2.66 12.95 3.62
N ASN A 80 1.45 13.48 3.44
CA ASN A 80 1.17 14.91 3.41
C ASN A 80 1.12 15.58 4.82
N GLY A 81 1.42 14.82 5.88
CA GLY A 81 1.49 15.32 7.26
C GLY A 81 0.13 15.59 7.92
N GLN A 82 -0.97 15.15 7.32
CA GLN A 82 -2.33 15.26 7.88
C GLN A 82 -2.68 14.05 8.78
N SER A 83 -3.71 14.19 9.60
CA SER A 83 -4.17 13.12 10.51
C SER A 83 -4.73 11.90 9.77
N ASP A 84 -5.39 12.14 8.64
CA ASP A 84 -5.77 11.11 7.67
C ASP A 84 -4.70 11.11 6.57
N PRO A 85 -3.79 10.11 6.54
CA PRO A 85 -2.62 10.19 5.70
C PRO A 85 -2.99 9.97 4.23
N SER A 86 -2.87 11.04 3.44
CA SER A 86 -2.75 10.93 1.99
C SER A 86 -1.31 11.14 1.59
N TYR A 87 -0.97 10.64 0.40
CA TYR A 87 0.39 10.52 -0.06
C TYR A 87 0.62 11.31 -1.33
N VAL A 88 1.80 11.90 -1.44
CA VAL A 88 2.34 12.36 -2.72
C VAL A 88 3.39 11.35 -3.14
N ILE A 89 3.26 10.84 -4.37
CA ILE A 89 4.21 9.89 -4.96
C ILE A 89 5.10 10.67 -5.92
N ARG A 90 6.41 10.74 -5.66
CA ARG A 90 7.38 11.52 -6.44
C ARG A 90 8.39 10.61 -7.12
N ASP A 91 8.94 11.04 -8.25
CA ASP A 91 10.07 10.33 -8.87
C ASP A 91 11.31 10.42 -7.96
N VAL A 92 11.98 9.29 -7.72
CA VAL A 92 13.11 9.22 -6.78
C VAL A 92 14.35 9.99 -7.25
N ASN A 93 14.54 10.20 -8.56
CA ASN A 93 15.64 11.01 -9.13
C ASN A 93 15.26 12.48 -9.30
N ASN A 94 13.97 12.81 -9.32
CA ASN A 94 13.49 14.17 -9.46
C ASN A 94 12.27 14.43 -8.59
N ASN A 95 12.52 14.79 -7.33
CA ASN A 95 11.48 15.14 -6.35
C ASN A 95 10.64 16.36 -6.74
N ASN A 96 10.98 17.11 -7.80
CA ASN A 96 10.12 18.18 -8.31
C ASN A 96 8.99 17.65 -9.20
N LEU A 97 8.92 16.35 -9.45
CA LEU A 97 7.88 15.69 -10.24
C LEU A 97 7.07 14.73 -9.36
N ALA A 98 5.75 14.79 -9.51
CA ALA A 98 4.81 13.94 -8.79
C ALA A 98 3.89 13.19 -9.76
N VAL A 99 3.54 11.96 -9.39
CA VAL A 99 2.51 11.18 -10.04
C VAL A 99 1.18 11.91 -9.88
N THR A 100 0.61 12.29 -11.02
CA THR A 100 -0.52 13.19 -11.11
C THR A 100 -1.59 12.57 -11.99
N PHE A 101 -2.82 12.54 -11.49
CA PHE A 101 -3.98 12.30 -12.30
C PHE A 101 -4.19 13.48 -13.26
N VAL A 102 -4.20 13.20 -14.55
CA VAL A 102 -4.59 14.16 -15.59
C VAL A 102 -5.92 13.72 -16.21
N ASN A 103 -6.43 14.50 -17.16
CA ASN A 103 -7.75 14.24 -17.71
C ASN A 103 -7.89 12.82 -18.30
N ALA A 104 -9.12 12.30 -18.32
CA ALA A 104 -9.50 11.03 -18.98
C ALA A 104 -8.87 9.74 -18.43
N GLY A 105 -8.43 9.70 -17.16
CA GLY A 105 -7.95 8.45 -16.54
C GLY A 105 -6.43 8.24 -16.65
N ASP A 106 -5.73 9.15 -17.34
CA ASP A 106 -4.29 9.08 -17.54
C ASP A 106 -3.53 9.51 -16.28
N ILE A 107 -2.37 8.88 -16.06
CA ILE A 107 -1.47 9.16 -14.96
C ILE A 107 -0.10 9.54 -15.53
N GLU A 108 0.38 10.73 -15.17
CA GLU A 108 1.62 11.31 -15.69
C GLU A 108 2.44 11.98 -14.58
N LEU A 109 3.72 12.19 -14.83
CA LEU A 109 4.54 13.08 -14.04
C LEU A 109 4.19 14.54 -14.35
N GLN A 110 3.81 15.30 -13.33
CA GLN A 110 3.66 16.76 -13.42
C GLN A 110 4.53 17.43 -12.37
N THR A 111 4.73 18.75 -12.49
CA THR A 111 5.40 19.53 -11.45
C THR A 111 4.68 19.33 -10.13
N ALA A 112 5.43 18.91 -9.11
CA ALA A 112 4.87 18.66 -7.80
C ALA A 112 4.42 19.97 -7.16
N SER A 113 3.23 19.95 -6.56
CA SER A 113 2.70 21.13 -5.86
C SER A 113 3.57 21.48 -4.64
N ASN A 114 3.84 22.77 -4.48
CA ASN A 114 4.51 23.31 -3.30
C ASN A 114 3.62 23.28 -2.05
N SER A 115 2.29 23.16 -2.21
CA SER A 115 1.35 23.15 -1.10
C SER A 115 1.18 21.78 -0.44
N GLY A 116 1.61 20.70 -1.11
CA GLY A 116 1.33 19.33 -0.69
C GLY A 116 -0.16 18.94 -0.70
N ASN A 117 -1.04 19.83 -1.18
CA ASN A 117 -2.51 19.69 -1.10
C ASN A 117 -3.20 19.72 -2.47
N ALA A 118 -2.47 19.44 -3.56
CA ALA A 118 -3.07 19.36 -4.88
C ALA A 118 -3.84 18.04 -4.99
N GLY A 119 -5.18 18.09 -5.04
CA GLY A 119 -6.03 16.90 -5.03
C GLY A 119 -5.72 15.89 -6.14
N THR A 120 -5.23 16.33 -7.30
CA THR A 120 -4.80 15.45 -8.40
C THR A 120 -3.47 14.74 -8.15
N GLN A 121 -2.75 15.09 -7.09
CA GLN A 121 -1.45 14.53 -6.67
C GLN A 121 -1.52 13.84 -5.31
N LEU A 122 -2.72 13.73 -4.74
CA LEU A 122 -2.95 13.08 -3.46
C LEU A 122 -3.53 11.68 -3.66
N TRP A 123 -2.89 10.73 -3.01
CA TRP A 123 -3.19 9.31 -3.13
C TRP A 123 -3.46 8.72 -1.76
N ASP A 124 -4.61 8.08 -1.57
CA ASP A 124 -4.90 7.31 -0.37
C ASP A 124 -4.33 5.91 -0.56
N ILE A 125 -3.42 5.51 0.34
CA ILE A 125 -2.76 4.20 0.28
C ILE A 125 -3.15 3.39 1.50
N THR A 126 -3.83 2.28 1.24
CA THR A 126 -4.33 1.37 2.27
C THR A 126 -3.83 -0.04 1.98
N CYS A 127 -3.12 -0.65 2.92
CA CYS A 127 -2.52 -1.97 2.77
C CYS A 127 -3.15 -2.97 3.73
N GLY A 128 -3.14 -4.25 3.34
CA GLY A 128 -3.52 -5.35 4.23
C GLY A 128 -2.48 -5.63 5.32
N THR A 129 -1.20 -5.37 5.03
CA THR A 129 -0.12 -5.44 6.02
C THR A 129 0.89 -4.33 5.79
N CYS A 130 1.53 -3.86 6.86
CA CYS A 130 2.58 -2.85 6.82
C CYS A 130 3.71 -3.27 7.76
N SER A 131 4.94 -2.97 7.36
CA SER A 131 6.13 -3.22 8.18
C SER A 131 6.62 -1.90 8.78
N PRO A 132 6.97 -1.85 10.08
CA PRO A 132 7.62 -0.68 10.66
C PRO A 132 9.09 -0.53 10.22
N ASN A 133 9.63 -1.51 9.50
CA ASN A 133 11.07 -1.69 9.27
C ASN A 133 11.55 -1.21 7.89
N ALA A 134 10.95 -0.15 7.33
CA ALA A 134 11.32 0.34 5.99
C ALA A 134 12.82 0.60 5.79
N LEU A 135 13.57 0.89 6.86
CA LEU A 135 15.00 1.21 6.79
C LEU A 135 15.94 0.00 7.01
N THR A 136 15.44 -1.23 7.09
CA THR A 136 16.30 -2.40 7.39
C THR A 136 17.08 -2.94 6.19
N GLY A 137 16.90 -2.38 4.99
CA GLY A 137 17.64 -2.75 3.78
C GLY A 137 16.80 -2.66 2.50
N PRO A 138 17.40 -2.91 1.33
CA PRO A 138 16.66 -3.00 0.07
C PRO A 138 15.78 -4.26 0.02
N GLY A 139 14.71 -4.19 -0.75
CA GLY A 139 13.72 -5.26 -0.94
C GLY A 139 12.78 -5.48 0.24
N VAL A 140 12.75 -4.59 1.23
CA VAL A 140 11.90 -4.75 2.41
C VAL A 140 10.50 -4.25 2.08
N ALA A 141 9.51 -5.15 2.15
CA ALA A 141 8.11 -4.76 2.01
C ALA A 141 7.70 -3.80 3.14
N VAL A 142 7.36 -2.57 2.77
CA VAL A 142 6.82 -1.55 3.68
C VAL A 142 5.30 -1.63 3.75
N GLY A 143 4.68 -2.15 2.69
CA GLY A 143 3.27 -2.49 2.64
C GLY A 143 3.01 -3.61 1.63
N ASP A 144 2.05 -4.48 1.93
CA ASP A 144 1.62 -5.55 1.02
C ASP A 144 0.09 -5.59 0.89
N ALA A 145 -0.38 -6.05 -0.27
CA ALA A 145 -1.78 -5.97 -0.67
C ALA A 145 -2.35 -4.54 -0.53
N CYS A 146 -1.60 -3.57 -1.05
CA CYS A 146 -1.93 -2.15 -1.02
C CYS A 146 -2.85 -1.76 -2.18
N THR A 147 -3.92 -1.07 -1.85
CA THR A 147 -4.72 -0.31 -2.81
C THR A 147 -4.24 1.14 -2.81
N ILE A 148 -4.02 1.69 -4.01
CA ILE A 148 -3.61 3.08 -4.21
C ILE A 148 -4.72 3.80 -4.95
N GLN A 149 -5.40 4.71 -4.26
CA GLN A 149 -6.62 5.38 -4.72
C GLN A 149 -6.38 6.87 -4.87
N LEU A 150 -6.96 7.51 -5.89
CA LEU A 150 -6.94 8.96 -5.99
C LEU A 150 -7.82 9.57 -4.87
N GLN A 151 -7.25 10.46 -4.08
CA GLN A 151 -7.88 10.97 -2.86
C GLN A 151 -9.28 11.54 -3.14
N GLY A 152 -10.24 11.16 -2.31
CA GLY A 152 -11.62 11.67 -2.39
C GLY A 152 -12.44 11.16 -3.58
N THR A 153 -11.94 10.18 -4.32
CA THR A 153 -12.65 9.51 -5.42
C THR A 153 -12.90 8.02 -5.10
N ASN A 154 -13.49 7.24 -6.01
CA ASN A 154 -13.50 5.77 -5.93
C ASN A 154 -12.67 5.15 -7.07
N LEU A 155 -11.61 5.85 -7.48
CA LEU A 155 -10.74 5.45 -8.57
C LEU A 155 -9.40 4.96 -8.03
N CYS A 156 -9.08 3.71 -8.36
CA CYS A 156 -7.86 3.03 -7.99
C CYS A 156 -6.91 2.98 -9.18
N ALA A 157 -5.62 3.12 -8.91
CA ALA A 157 -4.61 2.85 -9.91
C ALA A 157 -4.65 1.36 -10.29
N GLU A 158 -4.64 1.09 -11.59
CA GLU A 158 -4.65 -0.24 -12.16
C GLU A 158 -3.44 -0.43 -13.07
N ILE A 159 -2.63 -1.45 -12.79
CA ILE A 159 -1.49 -1.82 -13.63
C ILE A 159 -1.99 -2.26 -15.02
N GLY A 160 -1.29 -1.90 -16.07
CA GLY A 160 -1.55 -2.34 -17.44
C GLY A 160 -1.41 -3.87 -17.63
N SER A 161 -1.82 -4.36 -18.80
CA SER A 161 -1.76 -5.80 -19.12
C SER A 161 -0.34 -6.33 -19.37
N ASP A 162 0.59 -5.43 -19.68
CA ASP A 162 1.98 -5.73 -20.03
C ASP A 162 2.88 -4.55 -19.65
N ALA A 163 4.20 -4.76 -19.74
CA ALA A 163 5.22 -3.80 -19.33
C ALA A 163 5.15 -2.43 -20.04
N SER A 164 4.62 -2.39 -21.26
CA SER A 164 4.50 -1.16 -22.05
C SER A 164 3.16 -0.42 -21.84
N ALA A 165 2.18 -1.12 -21.29
CA ALA A 165 0.85 -0.58 -21.08
C ALA A 165 0.85 0.51 -20.00
N PRO A 166 0.05 1.57 -20.20
CA PRO A 166 -0.06 2.66 -19.23
C PRO A 166 -0.67 2.18 -17.92
N LEU A 167 -0.29 2.86 -16.83
CA LEU A 167 -1.06 2.81 -15.59
C LEU A 167 -2.33 3.68 -15.78
N THR A 168 -3.49 3.15 -15.40
CA THR A 168 -4.77 3.87 -15.53
C THR A 168 -5.47 4.03 -14.18
N LEU A 169 -6.47 4.90 -14.12
CA LEU A 169 -7.42 4.94 -13.03
C LEU A 169 -8.71 4.21 -13.41
N GLU A 170 -9.08 3.21 -12.61
CA GLU A 170 -10.29 2.41 -12.78
C GLU A 170 -11.12 2.43 -11.50
N ILE A 171 -12.40 2.08 -11.59
CA ILE A 171 -13.24 1.93 -10.39
C ILE A 171 -12.61 0.88 -9.47
N CYS A 172 -12.42 1.24 -8.20
CA CYS A 172 -11.91 0.33 -7.19
C CYS A 172 -12.84 -0.90 -7.07
N ASN A 173 -12.31 -2.08 -7.40
CA ASN A 173 -13.09 -3.32 -7.48
C ASN A 173 -12.39 -4.52 -6.84
N GLY A 174 -11.20 -4.33 -6.25
CA GLY A 174 -10.42 -5.40 -5.63
C GLY A 174 -9.72 -6.33 -6.63
N SER A 175 -9.63 -5.94 -7.91
CA SER A 175 -8.86 -6.64 -8.94
C SER A 175 -7.41 -6.84 -8.49
N ALA A 176 -6.83 -7.97 -8.86
CA ALA A 176 -5.41 -8.22 -8.62
C ALA A 176 -4.49 -7.19 -9.32
N ARG A 177 -5.00 -6.50 -10.36
CA ARG A 177 -4.31 -5.40 -11.05
C ARG A 177 -4.31 -4.08 -10.27
N GLN A 178 -5.14 -3.96 -9.24
CA GLN A 178 -5.27 -2.80 -8.34
C GLN A 178 -4.61 -3.05 -6.95
N SER A 179 -3.91 -4.18 -6.80
CA SER A 179 -3.24 -4.57 -5.57
C SER A 179 -1.73 -4.53 -5.76
N PHE A 180 -1.03 -3.86 -4.85
CA PHE A 180 0.39 -3.54 -4.96
C PHE A 180 1.16 -3.91 -3.70
N ARG A 181 2.44 -4.22 -3.89
CA ARG A 181 3.45 -4.30 -2.84
C ARG A 181 4.34 -3.08 -2.96
N ILE A 182 4.51 -2.38 -1.85
CA ILE A 182 5.45 -1.27 -1.77
C ILE A 182 6.67 -1.78 -1.02
N GLN A 183 7.85 -1.65 -1.61
CA GLN A 183 9.09 -2.17 -1.05
C GLN A 183 10.28 -1.27 -1.34
N THR A 184 11.24 -1.19 -0.42
CA THR A 184 12.49 -0.44 -0.57
C THR A 184 13.51 -1.11 -1.47
#